data_AF-A0A846HXD5-F1
#
_entry.id   AF-A0A846HXD5-F1
#
_cell.length_a   1.000
_cell.length_b   1.000
_cell.length_c   1.000
_cell.angle_alpha   90.00
_cell.angle_beta   90.00
_cell.angle_gamma   90.00
#
_symmetry.space_group_name_H-M   'P 1'
#
loop_
_entity.id
_entity.type
_entity.pdbx_description
1 polymer ?
#
loop_
_entity_poly.entity_id
_entity_poly.type
_entity_poly.pdbx_seq_one_letter_code
_entity_poly.pdbx_strand_id
1 'polypeptide(L)'
;MLLAITAPRETSADEVLDDVPDPLRLEQALSFAKTHPRVTAAEQPTTLDLPRAQPLYLGCHSLAFRGARNNDAERDVAWSLLLPTADAQRLEIMQRFYDVLLADLSFARDNEAMAVAFIQFDRAEAREELGQFSPLRTAELQADYQLVRRQRAASEAAQRVTRALLATAMGYPSSLPRQLVTPALNATSPKPPDLDAIVNTALKNNPEVKALMQDRTEAEQALVRMAVRERALELLIRLELLEVIAEQARTESDWRDLKLDESRTLYELEAKADLGFSMSQQTKARRDEQETTFCRALTRAELNALQGLQP
;
A
#
# COMPACT_ATOMS: atom_id res chain seq x y z
N MET A 1 -12.94 -48.56 46.48
CA MET A 1 -12.61 -48.95 45.10
C MET A 1 -13.77 -48.51 44.22
N LEU A 2 -13.83 -47.22 43.86
CA LEU A 2 -14.89 -46.64 43.02
C LEU A 2 -14.33 -46.47 41.60
N LEU A 3 -15.02 -47.06 40.61
CA LEU A 3 -14.75 -46.85 39.20
C LEU A 3 -15.23 -45.46 38.78
N ALA A 4 -14.33 -44.65 38.23
CA ALA A 4 -14.66 -43.43 37.51
C ALA A 4 -14.83 -43.76 36.02
N ILE A 5 -16.04 -43.53 35.52
CA ILE A 5 -16.39 -43.60 34.09
C ILE A 5 -15.91 -42.29 33.46
N THR A 6 -14.88 -42.35 32.63
CA THR A 6 -14.45 -41.23 31.78
C THR A 6 -15.27 -41.23 30.49
N ALA A 7 -16.18 -40.27 30.37
CA ALA A 7 -16.81 -39.93 29.09
C ALA A 7 -15.77 -39.33 28.12
N PRO A 8 -15.88 -39.56 26.81
CA PRO A 8 -15.01 -38.92 25.83
C PRO A 8 -15.35 -37.43 25.77
N ARG A 9 -14.31 -36.60 25.84
CA ARG A 9 -14.37 -35.15 25.59
C ARG A 9 -14.92 -34.93 24.18
N GLU A 10 -16.04 -34.23 24.09
CA GLU A 10 -16.53 -33.65 22.84
C GLU A 10 -15.38 -32.88 22.19
N THR A 11 -15.00 -33.32 20.98
CA THR A 11 -14.17 -32.55 20.06
C THR A 11 -14.91 -31.26 19.75
N SER A 12 -14.57 -30.20 20.48
CA SER A 12 -14.96 -28.85 20.12
C SER A 12 -14.54 -28.58 18.69
N ALA A 13 -15.47 -28.01 17.93
CA ALA A 13 -15.28 -27.54 16.58
C ALA A 13 -14.12 -26.54 16.50
N ASP A 14 -12.89 -27.05 16.34
CA ASP A 14 -11.86 -26.36 15.58
C ASP A 14 -12.31 -26.42 14.12
N GLU A 15 -13.24 -25.53 13.78
CA GLU A 15 -13.65 -25.23 12.42
C GLU A 15 -12.39 -24.93 11.61
N VAL A 16 -12.26 -25.68 10.52
CA VAL A 16 -11.31 -25.53 9.42
C VAL A 16 -10.81 -24.08 9.32
N LEU A 17 -9.57 -23.83 9.76
CA LEU A 17 -8.80 -22.68 9.32
C LEU A 17 -8.68 -22.82 7.80
N ASP A 18 -9.56 -22.14 7.06
CA ASP A 18 -9.35 -21.88 5.64
C ASP A 18 -8.01 -21.13 5.54
N ASP A 19 -6.96 -21.90 5.26
CA ASP A 19 -5.58 -21.43 5.34
C ASP A 19 -5.36 -20.39 4.23
N VAL A 20 -4.94 -19.19 4.64
CA VAL A 20 -4.60 -18.14 3.68
C VAL A 20 -3.36 -18.61 2.92
N PRO A 21 -3.38 -18.65 1.58
CA PRO A 21 -2.23 -19.16 0.81
C PRO A 21 -0.92 -18.46 1.17
N ASP A 22 0.15 -19.22 1.27
CA ASP A 22 1.49 -18.70 1.56
C ASP A 22 2.51 -19.31 0.56
N PRO A 23 3.09 -18.53 -0.37
CA PRO A 23 2.95 -17.07 -0.49
C PRO A 23 1.62 -16.64 -1.16
N LEU A 24 1.06 -15.53 -0.69
CA LEU A 24 -0.20 -14.95 -1.18
C LEU A 24 0.02 -14.10 -2.44
N ARG A 25 -0.73 -14.38 -3.50
CA ARG A 25 -0.76 -13.57 -4.75
C ARG A 25 -1.94 -12.61 -4.75
N LEU A 26 -1.83 -11.52 -5.52
CA LEU A 26 -2.89 -10.51 -5.63
C LEU A 26 -4.24 -11.12 -6.07
N GLU A 27 -4.26 -11.94 -7.13
CA GLU A 27 -5.49 -12.58 -7.62
C GLU A 27 -6.18 -13.46 -6.56
N GLN A 28 -5.37 -14.15 -5.74
CA GLN A 28 -5.88 -14.96 -4.63
C GLN A 28 -6.48 -14.06 -3.56
N ALA A 29 -5.81 -12.97 -3.20
CA ALA A 29 -6.33 -11.99 -2.25
C ALA A 29 -7.68 -11.40 -2.73
N LEU A 30 -7.78 -10.99 -4.00
CA LEU A 30 -8.99 -10.41 -4.59
C LEU A 30 -10.18 -11.39 -4.61
N SER A 31 -9.92 -12.70 -4.63
CA SER A 31 -10.98 -13.72 -4.63
C SER A 31 -11.84 -13.68 -3.35
N PHE A 32 -11.26 -13.25 -2.22
CA PHE A 32 -11.95 -13.12 -0.93
C PHE A 32 -12.97 -11.97 -0.89
N ALA A 33 -12.95 -11.06 -1.86
CA ALA A 33 -13.88 -9.92 -1.88
C ALA A 33 -15.36 -10.35 -1.88
N LYS A 34 -15.71 -11.43 -2.59
CA LYS A 34 -17.11 -11.87 -2.77
C LYS A 34 -17.73 -12.44 -1.49
N THR A 35 -16.93 -13.09 -0.66
CA THR A 35 -17.38 -13.74 0.58
C THR A 35 -17.28 -12.81 1.79
N HIS A 36 -16.74 -11.61 1.61
CA HIS A 36 -16.51 -10.67 2.71
C HIS A 36 -17.84 -10.21 3.34
N PRO A 37 -17.95 -10.12 4.68
CA PRO A 37 -19.17 -9.70 5.37
C PRO A 37 -19.74 -8.35 4.89
N ARG A 38 -18.89 -7.39 4.49
CA ARG A 38 -19.36 -6.11 3.92
C ARG A 38 -20.13 -6.27 2.61
N VAL A 39 -19.84 -7.31 1.84
CA VAL A 39 -20.52 -7.58 0.56
C VAL A 39 -21.80 -8.36 0.81
N THR A 40 -21.75 -9.41 1.65
CA THR A 40 -22.92 -10.23 1.97
C THR A 40 -23.95 -9.49 2.83
N ALA A 41 -23.51 -8.59 3.73
CA ALA A 41 -24.41 -7.79 4.57
C ALA A 41 -25.03 -6.60 3.83
N ALA A 42 -24.43 -6.13 2.71
CA ALA A 42 -25.03 -5.09 1.88
C ALA A 42 -26.36 -5.52 1.25
N GLU A 43 -26.63 -6.84 1.19
CA GLU A 43 -27.91 -7.40 0.76
C GLU A 43 -29.01 -7.30 1.85
N GLN A 44 -28.66 -6.89 3.08
CA GLN A 44 -29.57 -6.79 4.22
C GLN A 44 -29.81 -5.33 4.64
N PRO A 45 -31.03 -4.95 5.07
CA PRO A 45 -31.41 -3.55 5.32
C PRO A 45 -30.78 -2.91 6.58
N THR A 46 -29.99 -3.65 7.37
CA THR A 46 -29.30 -3.13 8.56
C THR A 46 -27.96 -2.51 8.19
N THR A 47 -27.94 -1.18 8.12
CA THR A 47 -26.81 -0.32 7.73
C THR A 47 -25.79 -0.18 8.86
N LEU A 48 -24.99 -1.20 9.12
CA LEU A 48 -23.75 -1.01 9.89
C LEU A 48 -22.64 -0.58 8.93
N ASP A 49 -22.53 0.74 8.69
CA ASP A 49 -21.44 1.30 7.89
C ASP A 49 -20.23 1.62 8.78
N LEU A 50 -19.28 0.69 8.84
CA LEU A 50 -18.02 0.91 9.53
C LEU A 50 -17.01 1.58 8.58
N PRO A 51 -16.37 2.69 8.96
CA PRO A 51 -15.39 3.35 8.12
C PRO A 51 -14.21 2.42 7.83
N ARG A 52 -13.56 2.64 6.69
CA ARG A 52 -12.38 1.88 6.28
C ARG A 52 -11.13 2.56 6.83
N ALA A 53 -10.20 1.78 7.36
CA ALA A 53 -8.98 2.34 7.95
C ALA A 53 -8.08 2.98 6.89
N GLN A 54 -7.32 4.02 7.21
CA GLN A 54 -6.33 4.55 6.26
C GLN A 54 -5.16 3.57 6.07
N PRO A 55 -4.60 3.44 4.85
CA PRO A 55 -3.33 2.72 4.64
C PRO A 55 -2.19 3.46 5.34
N LEU A 56 -1.12 2.73 5.68
CA LEU A 56 0.04 3.32 6.36
C LEU A 56 1.03 3.96 5.37
N TYR A 57 1.12 3.42 4.15
CA TYR A 57 2.06 3.86 3.12
C TYR A 57 1.36 4.24 1.80
N LEU A 58 0.40 3.46 1.32
CA LEU A 58 -0.19 3.65 -0.02
C LEU A 58 -1.26 4.77 -0.07
N GLY A 59 -0.84 6.03 -0.15
CA GLY A 59 -1.72 7.18 -0.38
C GLY A 59 -1.61 7.75 -1.79
N CYS A 60 -2.44 7.31 -2.73
CA CYS A 60 -2.32 7.62 -4.16
C CYS A 60 -2.84 9.01 -4.56
N HIS A 61 -3.93 9.48 -3.95
CA HIS A 61 -4.37 10.86 -4.04
C HIS A 61 -3.32 11.78 -3.41
N SER A 62 -2.87 11.45 -2.20
CA SER A 62 -1.83 12.21 -1.48
C SER A 62 -0.51 12.30 -2.26
N LEU A 63 -0.12 11.22 -2.95
CA LEU A 63 1.05 11.17 -3.82
C LEU A 63 0.89 12.07 -5.05
N ALA A 64 -0.25 11.98 -5.74
CA ALA A 64 -0.51 12.71 -6.98
C ALA A 64 -0.65 14.23 -6.77
N PHE A 65 -1.38 14.63 -5.72
CA PHE A 65 -1.72 16.05 -5.45
C PHE A 65 -0.86 16.65 -4.34
N ARG A 66 0.39 16.20 -4.21
CA ARG A 66 1.33 16.69 -3.19
C ARG A 66 1.45 18.21 -3.25
N GLY A 67 1.24 18.89 -2.12
CA GLY A 67 1.27 20.36 -2.02
C GLY A 67 -0.10 21.04 -2.05
N ALA A 68 -1.18 20.28 -2.23
CA ALA A 68 -2.54 20.75 -1.94
C ALA A 68 -2.74 21.00 -0.43
N ARG A 69 -3.77 21.79 -0.09
CA ARG A 69 -4.10 22.18 1.29
C ARG A 69 -4.36 20.91 2.13
N ASN A 70 -3.82 20.81 3.35
CA ASN A 70 -3.98 19.72 4.32
C ASN A 70 -4.12 18.31 3.70
N ASN A 71 -3.00 17.58 3.55
CA ASN A 71 -2.91 16.14 3.24
C ASN A 71 -4.28 15.40 3.22
N ASP A 72 -4.94 15.38 2.06
CA ASP A 72 -6.33 14.89 1.85
C ASP A 72 -6.42 13.35 1.91
N ALA A 73 -5.83 12.75 2.95
CA ALA A 73 -5.69 11.30 3.10
C ALA A 73 -7.03 10.55 3.19
N GLU A 74 -8.13 11.26 3.51
CA GLU A 74 -9.48 10.68 3.45
C GLU A 74 -9.85 10.26 2.01
N ARG A 75 -9.37 10.97 0.98
CA ARG A 75 -9.62 10.62 -0.43
C ARG A 75 -8.92 9.34 -0.88
N ASP A 76 -7.94 8.85 -0.10
CA ASP A 76 -7.27 7.58 -0.36
C ASP A 76 -8.11 6.36 0.04
N VAL A 77 -9.15 6.56 0.87
CA VAL A 77 -10.07 5.49 1.31
C VAL A 77 -11.54 5.80 1.07
N ALA A 78 -11.87 7.02 0.61
CA ALA A 78 -13.21 7.43 0.22
C ALA A 78 -13.58 6.88 -1.17
N TRP A 79 -13.75 5.56 -1.27
CA TRP A 79 -14.35 4.97 -2.45
C TRP A 79 -15.79 5.46 -2.61
N SER A 80 -16.10 5.91 -3.82
CA SER A 80 -17.37 6.57 -4.13
C SER A 80 -18.56 5.62 -3.93
N LEU A 81 -19.69 6.15 -3.48
CA LEU A 81 -21.00 5.47 -3.50
C LEU A 81 -21.44 5.06 -4.92
N LEU A 82 -20.71 5.52 -5.95
CA LEU A 82 -20.89 5.14 -7.34
C LEU A 82 -20.31 3.74 -7.65
N LEU A 83 -19.61 3.09 -6.72
CA LEU A 83 -18.96 1.79 -6.95
C LEU A 83 -19.77 0.63 -6.35
N PRO A 84 -19.92 -0.49 -7.07
CA PRO A 84 -20.51 -1.70 -6.52
C PRO A 84 -19.79 -2.14 -5.24
N THR A 85 -20.53 -2.59 -4.23
CA THR A 85 -19.96 -2.96 -2.92
C THR A 85 -18.85 -4.01 -3.03
N ALA A 86 -19.01 -4.99 -3.93
CA ALA A 86 -18.00 -6.00 -4.22
C ALA A 86 -16.73 -5.41 -4.85
N ASP A 87 -16.86 -4.41 -5.72
CA ASP A 87 -15.72 -3.76 -6.37
C ASP A 87 -15.00 -2.81 -5.40
N ALA A 88 -15.74 -2.09 -4.55
CA ALA A 88 -15.17 -1.34 -3.44
C ALA A 88 -14.38 -2.25 -2.49
N GLN A 89 -14.84 -3.49 -2.24
CA GLN A 89 -14.10 -4.46 -1.44
C GLN A 89 -12.84 -4.97 -2.15
N ARG A 90 -12.89 -5.23 -3.46
CA ARG A 90 -11.69 -5.59 -4.26
C ARG A 90 -10.64 -4.48 -4.22
N LEU A 91 -11.06 -3.23 -4.38
CA LEU A 91 -10.18 -2.07 -4.29
C LEU A 91 -9.55 -1.94 -2.90
N GLU A 92 -10.30 -2.24 -1.83
CA GLU A 92 -9.70 -2.29 -0.48
C GLU A 92 -8.61 -3.35 -0.38
N ILE A 93 -8.93 -4.58 -0.76
CA ILE A 93 -7.97 -5.69 -0.70
C ILE A 93 -6.73 -5.35 -1.53
N MET A 94 -6.90 -4.79 -2.73
CA MET A 94 -5.81 -4.36 -3.60
C MET A 94 -4.93 -3.29 -2.92
N GLN A 95 -5.54 -2.26 -2.33
CA GLN A 95 -4.82 -1.22 -1.59
C GLN A 95 -4.03 -1.80 -0.41
N ARG A 96 -4.65 -2.68 0.41
CA ARG A 96 -3.97 -3.32 1.54
C ARG A 96 -2.83 -4.22 1.10
N PHE A 97 -3.01 -4.94 0.00
CA PHE A 97 -2.00 -5.82 -0.56
C PHE A 97 -0.74 -5.03 -0.95
N TYR A 98 -0.93 -3.91 -1.66
CA TYR A 98 0.17 -3.00 -2.00
C TYR A 98 0.77 -2.32 -0.76
N ASP A 99 -0.03 -1.98 0.24
CA ASP A 99 0.43 -1.36 1.49
C ASP A 99 1.37 -2.29 2.28
N VAL A 100 1.09 -3.61 2.31
CA VAL A 100 2.00 -4.62 2.89
C VAL A 100 3.32 -4.68 2.13
N LEU A 101 3.28 -4.69 0.79
CA LEU A 101 4.51 -4.70 -0.02
C LEU A 101 5.36 -3.45 0.23
N LEU A 102 4.72 -2.28 0.37
CA LEU A 102 5.42 -1.04 0.72
C LEU A 102 5.96 -1.03 2.15
N ALA A 103 5.27 -1.66 3.10
CA ALA A 103 5.77 -1.84 4.46
C ALA A 103 7.02 -2.70 4.50
N ASP A 104 7.04 -3.80 3.73
CA ASP A 104 8.20 -4.69 3.63
C ASP A 104 9.41 -4.00 2.98
N LEU A 105 9.18 -3.22 1.91
CA LEU A 105 10.22 -2.39 1.29
C LEU A 105 10.72 -1.28 2.21
N SER A 106 9.84 -0.67 3.00
CA SER A 106 10.20 0.37 3.96
C SER A 106 11.03 -0.19 5.12
N PHE A 107 10.69 -1.38 5.60
CA PHE A 107 11.50 -2.10 6.59
C PHE A 107 12.88 -2.45 6.03
N ALA A 108 12.97 -2.95 4.79
CA ALA A 108 14.25 -3.26 4.16
C ALA A 108 15.17 -2.02 4.10
N ARG A 109 14.63 -0.87 3.67
CA ARG A 109 15.32 0.42 3.66
C ARG A 109 15.80 0.82 5.06
N ASP A 110 14.90 0.79 6.05
CA ASP A 110 15.21 1.27 7.40
C ASP A 110 16.16 0.33 8.15
N ASN A 111 16.12 -0.96 7.85
CA ASN A 111 17.06 -1.96 8.37
C ASN A 111 18.47 -1.76 7.81
N GLU A 112 18.58 -1.47 6.51
CA GLU A 112 19.85 -1.11 5.88
C GLU A 112 20.42 0.19 6.46
N ALA A 113 19.61 1.25 6.55
CA ALA A 113 20.02 2.52 7.16
C ALA A 113 20.51 2.33 8.61
N MET A 114 19.83 1.49 9.40
CA MET A 114 20.22 1.20 10.78
C MET A 114 21.57 0.49 10.86
N ALA A 115 21.84 -0.48 9.98
CA ALA A 115 23.11 -1.19 9.95
C ALA A 115 24.27 -0.22 9.66
N VAL A 116 24.07 0.71 8.73
CA VAL A 116 25.06 1.73 8.36
C VAL A 116 25.32 2.68 9.54
N ALA A 117 24.27 3.24 10.14
CA ALA A 117 24.39 4.12 11.29
C ALA A 117 25.06 3.43 12.49
N PHE A 118 24.74 2.15 12.73
CA PHE A 118 25.39 1.37 13.78
C PHE A 118 26.88 1.21 13.55
N ILE A 119 27.31 0.80 12.34
CA ILE A 119 28.73 0.64 12.00
C ILE A 119 29.49 1.96 12.13
N GLN A 120 28.89 3.08 11.73
CA GLN A 120 29.53 4.39 11.85
C GLN A 120 29.70 4.80 13.32
N PHE A 121 28.68 4.61 14.15
CA PHE A 121 28.72 4.88 15.58
C PHE A 121 29.73 3.98 16.31
N ASP A 122 29.69 2.67 16.09
CA ASP A 122 30.61 1.68 16.69
C ASP A 122 32.08 1.97 16.37
N ARG A 123 32.38 2.32 15.11
CA ARG A 123 33.74 2.74 14.71
C ARG A 123 34.16 4.05 15.36
N ALA A 124 33.24 4.98 15.59
CA ALA A 124 33.54 6.24 16.24
C ALA A 124 33.84 6.05 17.74
N GLU A 125 33.05 5.21 18.42
CA GLU A 125 33.26 4.82 19.81
C GLU A 125 34.64 4.19 20.01
N ALA A 126 35.00 3.21 19.17
CA ALA A 126 36.32 2.56 19.22
C ALA A 126 37.49 3.55 18.99
N ARG A 127 37.32 4.56 18.14
CA ARG A 127 38.36 5.58 17.90
C ARG A 127 38.42 6.64 18.97
N GLU A 128 37.30 6.96 19.61
CA GLU A 128 37.25 7.85 20.77
C GLU A 128 38.03 7.27 21.95
N GLU A 129 37.87 5.97 22.22
CA GLU A 129 38.63 5.27 23.27
C GLU A 129 40.15 5.38 23.08
N LEU A 130 40.60 5.46 21.82
CA LEU A 130 42.00 5.65 21.44
C LEU A 130 42.44 7.14 21.43
N GLY A 131 41.53 8.06 21.76
CA GLY A 131 41.76 9.51 21.68
C GLY A 131 41.88 10.06 20.26
N GLN A 132 41.46 9.29 19.25
CA GLN A 132 41.59 9.61 17.82
C GLN A 132 40.32 10.22 17.21
N PHE A 133 39.23 10.28 17.98
CA PHE A 133 37.95 10.83 17.54
C PHE A 133 37.35 11.74 18.61
N SER A 134 36.58 12.74 18.18
CA SER A 134 36.00 13.72 19.09
C SER A 134 34.80 13.12 19.83
N PRO A 135 34.75 13.19 21.18
CA PRO A 135 33.60 12.73 21.96
C PRO A 135 32.27 13.38 21.54
N LEU A 136 32.31 14.65 21.14
CA LEU A 136 31.15 15.35 20.60
C LEU A 136 30.63 14.69 19.31
N ARG A 137 31.54 14.32 18.40
CA ARG A 137 31.17 13.66 17.13
C ARG A 137 30.66 12.24 17.36
N THR A 138 31.22 11.51 18.32
CA THR A 138 30.67 10.19 18.71
C THR A 138 29.25 10.35 19.25
N ALA A 139 29.01 11.31 20.14
CA ALA A 139 27.68 11.58 20.69
C ALA A 139 26.66 11.98 19.61
N GLU A 140 27.07 12.73 18.58
CA GLU A 140 26.24 13.03 17.40
C GLU A 140 25.86 11.75 16.63
N LEU A 141 26.84 10.88 16.33
CA LEU A 141 26.59 9.61 15.64
C LEU A 141 25.70 8.67 16.46
N GLN A 142 25.86 8.67 17.79
CA GLN A 142 24.99 7.93 18.69
C GLN A 142 23.55 8.44 18.60
N ALA A 143 23.35 9.76 18.60
CA ALA A 143 22.03 10.36 18.47
C ALA A 143 21.37 9.99 17.14
N ASP A 144 22.12 10.06 16.03
CA ASP A 144 21.66 9.63 14.70
C ASP A 144 21.28 8.15 14.68
N TYR A 145 22.12 7.27 15.25
CA TYR A 145 21.81 5.85 15.38
C TYR A 145 20.51 5.60 16.16
N GLN A 146 20.28 6.30 17.28
CA GLN A 146 19.03 6.14 18.05
C GLN A 146 17.80 6.58 17.24
N LEU A 147 17.91 7.64 16.42
CA LEU A 147 16.82 8.07 15.53
C LEU A 147 16.50 7.00 14.49
N VAL A 148 17.53 6.45 13.83
CA VAL A 148 17.36 5.41 12.81
C VAL A 148 16.84 4.10 13.43
N ARG A 149 17.30 3.73 14.63
CA ARG A 149 16.81 2.57 15.38
C ARG A 149 15.32 2.68 15.68
N ARG A 150 14.86 3.86 16.11
CA ARG A 150 13.43 4.14 16.32
C ARG A 150 12.65 3.99 15.01
N GLN A 151 13.18 4.52 13.91
CA GLN A 151 12.55 4.44 12.58
C GLN A 151 12.43 2.98 12.11
N ARG A 152 13.48 2.17 12.26
CA ARG A 152 13.45 0.73 11.96
C ARG A 152 12.41 0.00 12.81
N ALA A 153 12.35 0.26 14.12
CA ALA A 153 11.33 -0.33 15.00
C ALA A 153 9.90 0.04 14.58
N ALA A 154 9.68 1.29 14.11
CA ALA A 154 8.40 1.72 13.58
C ALA A 154 8.02 0.98 12.29
N SER A 155 8.97 0.80 11.36
CA SER A 155 8.74 0.05 10.11
C SER A 155 8.41 -1.43 10.37
N GLU A 156 9.05 -2.06 11.35
CA GLU A 156 8.75 -3.44 11.77
C GLU A 156 7.37 -3.57 12.43
N ALA A 157 6.96 -2.57 13.21
CA ALA A 157 5.58 -2.50 13.70
C ALA A 157 4.58 -2.31 12.56
N ALA A 158 4.90 -1.47 11.57
CA ALA A 158 4.06 -1.22 10.41
C ALA A 158 3.85 -2.47 9.53
N GLN A 159 4.87 -3.35 9.40
CA GLN A 159 4.71 -4.65 8.74
C GLN A 159 3.61 -5.52 9.36
N ARG A 160 3.47 -5.48 10.69
CA ARG A 160 2.42 -6.22 11.42
C ARG A 160 1.06 -5.56 11.25
N VAL A 161 1.00 -4.24 11.35
CA VAL A 161 -0.25 -3.47 11.20
C VAL A 161 -0.82 -3.63 9.79
N THR A 162 -0.01 -3.46 8.75
CA THR A 162 -0.46 -3.60 7.35
C THR A 162 -0.98 -5.02 7.05
N ARG A 163 -0.31 -6.06 7.58
CA ARG A 163 -0.79 -7.45 7.47
C ARG A 163 -2.12 -7.66 8.18
N ALA A 164 -2.33 -7.06 9.36
CA ALA A 164 -3.60 -7.14 10.07
C ALA A 164 -4.74 -6.43 9.31
N LEU A 165 -4.44 -5.29 8.66
CA LEU A 165 -5.40 -4.58 7.80
C LEU A 165 -5.75 -5.40 6.55
N LEU A 166 -4.78 -6.06 5.92
CA LEU A 166 -5.03 -6.97 4.80
C LEU A 166 -5.87 -8.18 5.23
N ALA A 167 -5.51 -8.82 6.34
CA ALA A 167 -6.25 -9.94 6.92
C ALA A 167 -7.72 -9.57 7.19
N THR A 168 -7.94 -8.38 7.77
CA THR A 168 -9.28 -7.84 8.00
C THR A 168 -10.02 -7.58 6.69
N ALA A 169 -9.38 -6.98 5.68
CA ALA A 169 -9.99 -6.70 4.38
C ALA A 169 -10.33 -7.98 3.58
N MET A 170 -9.62 -9.08 3.81
CA MET A 170 -9.95 -10.39 3.24
C MET A 170 -11.05 -11.12 4.02
N GLY A 171 -11.40 -10.67 5.23
CA GLY A 171 -12.38 -11.33 6.10
C GLY A 171 -11.80 -12.41 7.00
N TYR A 172 -10.47 -12.48 7.15
CA TYR A 172 -9.76 -13.48 7.96
C TYR A 172 -8.85 -12.80 9.00
N PRO A 173 -9.37 -12.01 9.95
CA PRO A 173 -8.56 -11.18 10.86
C PRO A 173 -7.60 -11.98 11.74
N SER A 174 -7.87 -13.26 11.99
CA SER A 174 -7.00 -14.14 12.77
C SER A 174 -5.87 -14.79 11.95
N SER A 175 -5.88 -14.66 10.61
CA SER A 175 -4.89 -15.25 9.72
C SER A 175 -4.09 -14.16 8.99
N LEU A 176 -2.92 -13.83 9.54
CA LEU A 176 -2.03 -12.80 9.03
C LEU A 176 -1.19 -13.35 7.85
N PRO A 177 -1.27 -12.77 6.65
CA PRO A 177 -0.44 -13.19 5.52
C PRO A 177 1.04 -13.02 5.83
N ARG A 178 1.83 -14.10 5.68
CA ARG A 178 3.27 -14.08 5.97
C ARG A 178 4.06 -13.50 4.80
N GLN A 179 3.96 -14.14 3.63
CA GLN A 179 4.67 -13.73 2.42
C GLN A 179 3.69 -13.35 1.32
N LEU A 180 3.96 -12.21 0.67
CA LEU A 180 3.24 -11.77 -0.52
C LEU A 180 4.14 -11.86 -1.74
N VAL A 181 3.54 -12.16 -2.89
CA VAL A 181 4.22 -12.11 -4.18
C VAL A 181 3.96 -10.75 -4.83
N THR A 182 5.03 -9.98 -5.08
CA THR A 182 4.93 -8.72 -5.83
C THR A 182 4.34 -8.99 -7.23
N PRO A 183 3.24 -8.33 -7.62
CA PRO A 183 2.61 -8.57 -8.91
C PRO A 183 3.42 -7.92 -10.03
N ALA A 184 3.54 -8.61 -11.16
CA ALA A 184 4.09 -8.04 -12.38
C ALA A 184 3.07 -7.09 -13.01
N LEU A 185 3.21 -5.79 -12.72
CA LEU A 185 2.33 -4.76 -13.27
C LEU A 185 2.90 -4.27 -14.61
N ASN A 186 2.08 -4.34 -15.67
CA ASN A 186 2.50 -3.94 -17.01
C ASN A 186 2.87 -2.45 -17.06
N ALA A 187 4.14 -2.15 -17.33
CA ALA A 187 4.65 -0.80 -17.46
C ALA A 187 3.95 -0.01 -18.60
N THR A 188 3.59 -0.71 -19.67
CA THR A 188 2.86 -0.17 -20.82
C THR A 188 1.37 -0.48 -20.68
N SER A 189 0.67 0.35 -19.93
CA SER A 189 -0.80 0.31 -19.92
C SER A 189 -1.34 1.20 -21.04
N PRO A 190 -2.43 0.80 -21.72
CA PRO A 190 -3.04 1.63 -22.75
C PRO A 190 -3.51 2.96 -22.16
N LYS A 191 -3.43 4.02 -22.98
CA LYS A 191 -3.95 5.34 -22.61
C LYS A 191 -5.44 5.20 -22.23
N PRO A 192 -5.88 5.78 -21.09
CA PRO A 192 -7.30 5.75 -20.74
C PRO A 192 -8.13 6.43 -21.83
N PRO A 193 -9.41 6.03 -22.01
CA PRO A 193 -10.34 6.75 -22.87
C PRO A 193 -10.51 8.21 -22.43
N ASP A 194 -11.10 9.04 -23.30
CA ASP A 194 -11.44 10.40 -22.91
C ASP A 194 -12.53 10.44 -21.81
N LEU A 195 -12.65 11.60 -21.16
CA LEU A 195 -13.59 11.81 -20.06
C LEU A 195 -15.03 11.47 -20.46
N ASP A 196 -15.47 11.92 -21.63
CA ASP A 196 -16.86 11.74 -22.04
C ASP A 196 -17.16 10.27 -22.35
N ALA A 197 -16.21 9.52 -22.92
CA ALA A 197 -16.30 8.08 -23.12
C ALA A 197 -16.40 7.31 -21.80
N ILE A 198 -15.59 7.68 -20.79
CA ILE A 198 -15.65 7.08 -19.45
C ILE A 198 -17.00 7.36 -18.79
N VAL A 199 -17.46 8.62 -18.82
CA VAL A 199 -18.74 9.03 -18.24
C VAL A 199 -19.90 8.28 -18.91
N ASN A 200 -19.92 8.23 -20.25
CA ASN A 200 -20.95 7.51 -21.00
C ASN A 200 -20.94 6.01 -20.68
N THR A 201 -19.76 5.41 -20.54
CA THR A 201 -19.63 3.99 -20.18
C THR A 201 -20.13 3.73 -18.75
N ALA A 202 -19.76 4.59 -17.79
CA ALA A 202 -20.24 4.50 -16.41
C ALA A 202 -21.77 4.61 -16.34
N LEU A 203 -22.37 5.63 -16.96
CA LEU A 203 -23.83 5.79 -17.01
C LEU A 203 -24.54 4.58 -17.66
N LYS A 204 -23.91 3.95 -18.64
CA LYS A 204 -24.48 2.81 -19.38
C LYS A 204 -24.30 1.47 -18.68
N ASN A 205 -23.21 1.25 -17.97
CA ASN A 205 -22.81 -0.09 -17.51
C ASN A 205 -22.79 -0.23 -15.99
N ASN A 206 -22.49 0.83 -15.25
CA ASN A 206 -22.35 0.76 -13.80
C ASN A 206 -23.72 0.53 -13.11
N PRO A 207 -23.89 -0.57 -12.36
CA PRO A 207 -25.17 -0.92 -11.76
C PRO A 207 -25.58 0.04 -10.63
N GLU A 208 -24.63 0.53 -9.83
CA GLU A 208 -24.92 1.50 -8.75
C GLU A 208 -25.37 2.84 -9.32
N VAL A 209 -24.69 3.30 -10.37
CA VAL A 209 -25.08 4.54 -11.07
C VAL A 209 -26.50 4.41 -11.64
N LYS A 210 -26.86 3.26 -12.22
CA LYS A 210 -28.23 3.01 -12.69
C LYS A 210 -29.23 3.00 -11.54
N ALA A 211 -28.92 2.30 -10.45
CA ALA A 211 -29.79 2.23 -9.27
C ALA A 211 -30.02 3.62 -8.66
N LEU A 212 -28.98 4.45 -8.59
CA LEU A 212 -29.07 5.83 -8.11
C LEU A 212 -29.96 6.73 -9.00
N MET A 213 -30.08 6.41 -10.29
CA MET A 213 -30.90 7.16 -11.24
C MET A 213 -32.34 6.63 -11.37
N GLN A 214 -32.62 5.39 -10.95
CA GLN A 214 -33.94 4.78 -11.04
C GLN A 214 -34.98 5.54 -10.20
N ASP A 215 -36.16 5.76 -10.79
CA ASP A 215 -37.30 6.45 -10.17
C ASP A 215 -36.98 7.85 -9.60
N ARG A 216 -35.93 8.51 -10.12
CA ARG A 216 -35.53 9.86 -9.76
C ARG A 216 -35.99 10.91 -10.76
N THR A 217 -36.16 12.14 -10.28
CA THR A 217 -36.44 13.32 -11.11
C THR A 217 -35.25 13.67 -12.02
N GLU A 218 -35.50 14.42 -13.10
CA GLU A 218 -34.43 14.86 -14.01
C GLU A 218 -33.34 15.68 -13.30
N ALA A 219 -33.72 16.47 -12.29
CA ALA A 219 -32.77 17.26 -11.49
C ALA A 219 -31.86 16.37 -10.64
N GLU A 220 -32.41 15.34 -9.99
CA GLU A 220 -31.63 14.36 -9.22
C GLU A 220 -30.72 13.53 -10.13
N GLN A 221 -31.21 13.11 -11.29
CA GLN A 221 -30.39 12.42 -12.30
C GLN A 221 -29.24 13.30 -12.79
N ALA A 222 -29.45 14.61 -12.95
CA ALA A 222 -28.39 15.54 -13.30
C ALA A 222 -27.29 15.60 -12.23
N LEU A 223 -27.64 15.55 -10.94
CA LEU A 223 -26.66 15.50 -9.85
C LEU A 223 -25.81 14.22 -9.91
N VAL A 224 -26.43 13.07 -10.19
CA VAL A 224 -25.69 11.80 -10.36
C VAL A 224 -24.72 11.89 -11.54
N ARG A 225 -25.15 12.44 -12.68
CA ARG A 225 -24.29 12.66 -13.86
C ARG A 225 -23.11 13.60 -13.54
N MET A 226 -23.35 14.65 -12.76
CA MET A 226 -22.30 15.56 -12.30
C MET A 226 -21.29 14.84 -11.39
N ALA A 227 -21.76 14.04 -10.43
CA ALA A 227 -20.89 13.27 -9.53
C ALA A 227 -20.04 12.24 -10.29
N VAL A 228 -20.63 11.52 -11.25
CA VAL A 228 -19.88 10.58 -12.13
C VAL A 228 -18.81 11.33 -12.93
N ARG A 229 -19.15 12.49 -13.50
CA ARG A 229 -18.20 13.30 -14.27
C ARG A 229 -17.06 13.82 -13.40
N GLU A 230 -17.36 14.34 -12.21
CA GLU A 230 -16.36 14.81 -11.25
C GLU A 230 -15.40 13.68 -10.86
N ARG A 231 -15.93 12.51 -10.49
CA ARG A 231 -15.10 11.37 -10.11
C ARG A 231 -14.24 10.85 -11.25
N ALA A 232 -14.80 10.75 -12.46
CA ALA A 232 -14.05 10.35 -13.64
C ALA A 232 -12.91 11.33 -13.96
N LEU A 233 -13.17 12.63 -13.86
CA LEU A 233 -12.17 13.67 -14.07
C LEU A 233 -11.05 13.60 -13.02
N GLU A 234 -11.39 13.47 -11.74
CA GLU A 234 -10.40 13.33 -10.65
C GLU A 234 -9.48 12.12 -10.89
N LEU A 235 -10.05 10.96 -11.25
CA LEU A 235 -9.27 9.75 -11.51
C LEU A 235 -8.36 9.88 -12.73
N LEU A 236 -8.83 10.53 -13.80
CA LEU A 236 -8.03 10.79 -15.00
C LEU A 236 -6.85 11.72 -14.70
N ILE A 237 -7.10 12.84 -14.01
CA ILE A 237 -6.06 13.79 -13.62
C ILE A 237 -5.07 13.11 -12.67
N ARG A 238 -5.55 12.33 -11.70
CA ARG A 238 -4.68 11.57 -10.79
C ARG A 238 -3.77 10.63 -11.57
N LEU A 239 -4.29 9.93 -12.57
CA LEU A 239 -3.50 9.03 -13.41
C LEU A 239 -2.44 9.78 -14.23
N GLU A 240 -2.79 10.93 -14.81
CA GLU A 240 -1.85 11.80 -15.54
C GLU A 240 -0.70 12.28 -14.63
N LEU A 241 -1.01 12.75 -13.43
CA LEU A 241 0.01 13.18 -12.46
C LEU A 241 0.90 12.02 -12.03
N LEU A 242 0.32 10.84 -11.78
CA LEU A 242 1.07 9.64 -11.44
C LEU A 242 1.98 9.15 -12.58
N GLU A 243 1.67 9.46 -13.84
CA GLU A 243 2.56 9.17 -14.97
C GLU A 243 3.81 10.06 -14.94
N VAL A 244 3.65 11.35 -14.66
CA VAL A 244 4.78 12.27 -14.45
C VAL A 244 5.63 11.84 -13.25
N ILE A 245 4.99 11.46 -12.14
CA ILE A 245 5.69 10.96 -10.95
C ILE A 245 6.43 9.65 -11.25
N ALA A 246 5.88 8.77 -12.09
CA ALA A 246 6.52 7.51 -12.45
C ALA A 246 7.79 7.72 -13.29
N GLU A 247 7.77 8.69 -14.20
CA GLU A 247 8.96 9.09 -14.97
C GLU A 247 10.05 9.65 -14.05
N GLN A 248 9.67 10.51 -13.10
CA GLN A 248 10.59 11.03 -12.10
C GLN A 248 11.18 9.91 -11.23
N ALA A 249 10.34 9.02 -10.70
CA ALA A 249 10.77 7.93 -9.82
C ALA A 249 11.72 6.96 -10.52
N ARG A 250 11.46 6.64 -11.80
CA ARG A 250 12.37 5.84 -12.64
C ARG A 250 13.72 6.53 -12.82
N THR A 251 13.71 7.82 -13.17
CA THR A 251 14.94 8.60 -13.36
C THR A 251 15.78 8.64 -12.08
N GLU A 252 15.14 8.83 -10.92
CA GLU A 252 15.82 8.78 -9.62
C GLU A 252 16.38 7.39 -9.35
N SER A 253 15.62 6.32 -9.58
CA SER A 253 16.05 4.92 -9.43
C SER A 253 17.30 4.62 -10.27
N ASP A 254 17.26 4.95 -11.57
CA ASP A 254 18.39 4.77 -12.50
C ASP A 254 19.62 5.56 -12.07
N TRP A 255 19.44 6.81 -11.62
CA TRP A 255 20.54 7.62 -11.10
C TRP A 255 21.12 7.06 -9.79
N ARG A 256 20.28 6.55 -8.88
CA ARG A 256 20.76 5.93 -7.63
C ARG A 256 21.53 4.64 -7.87
N ASP A 257 21.17 3.87 -8.88
CA ASP A 257 21.94 2.71 -9.32
C ASP A 257 23.36 3.13 -9.75
N LEU A 258 23.48 4.17 -10.58
CA LEU A 258 24.79 4.72 -10.98
C LEU A 258 25.59 5.28 -9.79
N LYS A 259 24.92 5.94 -8.83
CA LYS A 259 25.58 6.44 -7.61
C LYS A 259 26.10 5.33 -6.71
N LEU A 260 25.39 4.20 -6.65
CA LEU A 260 25.86 3.04 -5.92
C LEU A 260 27.08 2.43 -6.60
N ASP A 261 27.06 2.31 -7.93
CA ASP A 261 28.21 1.80 -8.69
C ASP A 261 29.45 2.70 -8.52
N GLU A 262 29.28 4.03 -8.58
CA GLU A 262 30.36 4.97 -8.23
C GLU A 262 30.89 4.70 -6.80
N SER A 263 30.00 4.54 -5.82
CA SER A 263 30.40 4.27 -4.43
C SER A 263 31.13 2.93 -4.26
N ARG A 264 30.73 1.90 -5.02
CA ARG A 264 31.40 0.59 -5.06
C ARG A 264 32.81 0.73 -5.61
N THR A 265 33.00 1.45 -6.73
CA THR A 265 34.35 1.66 -7.29
C THR A 265 35.26 2.41 -6.33
N LEU A 266 34.76 3.45 -5.64
CA LEU A 266 35.54 4.18 -4.64
C LEU A 266 35.88 3.33 -3.41
N TYR A 267 35.01 2.38 -3.05
CA TYR A 267 35.27 1.42 -1.99
C TYR A 267 36.34 0.40 -2.40
N GLU A 268 36.24 -0.17 -3.60
CA GLU A 268 37.21 -1.12 -4.16
C GLU A 268 38.60 -0.49 -4.34
N LEU A 269 38.66 0.80 -4.70
CA LEU A 269 39.90 1.58 -4.80
C LEU A 269 40.40 2.12 -3.45
N GLU A 270 39.74 1.76 -2.34
CA GLU A 270 40.03 2.23 -0.98
C GLU A 270 39.99 3.77 -0.81
N ALA A 271 39.40 4.48 -1.77
CA ALA A 271 39.23 5.93 -1.72
C ALA A 271 38.12 6.35 -0.74
N LYS A 272 37.14 5.47 -0.48
CA LYS A 272 36.10 5.64 0.55
C LYS A 272 35.85 4.35 1.32
N ALA A 273 35.64 4.46 2.63
CA ALA A 273 35.46 3.30 3.52
C ALA A 273 33.98 2.91 3.78
N ASP A 274 33.02 3.57 3.11
CA ASP A 274 31.59 3.35 3.32
C ASP A 274 30.78 3.54 2.02
N LEU A 275 29.86 2.61 1.78
CA LEU A 275 28.92 2.56 0.65
C LEU A 275 27.45 2.50 1.12
N GLY A 276 27.23 2.41 2.44
CA GLY A 276 25.94 2.15 3.05
C GLY A 276 24.90 3.25 2.82
N PHE A 277 25.33 4.51 2.81
CA PHE A 277 24.44 5.63 2.45
C PHE A 277 23.88 5.46 1.03
N SER A 278 24.72 5.10 0.07
CA SER A 278 24.31 4.93 -1.33
C SER A 278 23.40 3.72 -1.51
N MET A 279 23.62 2.63 -0.77
CA MET A 279 22.70 1.48 -0.78
C MET A 279 21.33 1.84 -0.20
N SER A 280 21.28 2.50 0.97
CA SER A 280 20.02 2.96 1.58
C SER A 280 19.23 3.88 0.64
N GLN A 281 19.92 4.79 -0.07
CA GLN A 281 19.31 5.65 -1.07
C GLN A 281 18.78 4.89 -2.30
N GLN A 282 19.48 3.84 -2.75
CA GLN A 282 18.99 2.94 -3.81
C GLN A 282 17.72 2.19 -3.36
N THR A 283 17.75 1.59 -2.16
CA THR A 283 16.59 0.86 -1.61
C THR A 283 15.39 1.79 -1.45
N LYS A 284 15.60 3.04 -1.02
CA LYS A 284 14.56 4.07 -1.00
C LYS A 284 13.99 4.34 -2.39
N ALA A 285 14.84 4.60 -3.39
CA ALA A 285 14.38 4.93 -4.74
C ALA A 285 13.55 3.80 -5.36
N ARG A 286 13.97 2.53 -5.16
CA ARG A 286 13.22 1.35 -5.60
C ARG A 286 11.86 1.24 -4.91
N ARG A 287 11.79 1.53 -3.61
CA ARG A 287 10.52 1.56 -2.86
C ARG A 287 9.57 2.63 -3.40
N ASP A 288 10.07 3.82 -3.71
CA ASP A 288 9.27 4.94 -4.23
C ASP A 288 8.81 4.68 -5.70
N GLU A 289 9.63 3.99 -6.50
CA GLU A 289 9.24 3.49 -7.84
C GLU A 289 8.09 2.47 -7.75
N GLN A 290 8.14 1.55 -6.79
CA GLN A 290 7.06 0.59 -6.55
C GLN A 290 5.78 1.27 -6.06
N GLU A 291 5.88 2.23 -5.13
CA GLU A 291 4.74 3.01 -4.64
C GLU A 291 3.98 3.68 -5.78
N THR A 292 4.71 4.31 -6.70
CA THR A 292 4.11 4.96 -7.87
C THR A 292 3.46 3.94 -8.82
N THR A 293 4.10 2.78 -9.01
CA THR A 293 3.56 1.69 -9.85
C THR A 293 2.25 1.16 -9.29
N PHE A 294 2.19 0.89 -7.98
CA PHE A 294 0.98 0.46 -7.29
C PHE A 294 -0.13 1.51 -7.37
N CYS A 295 0.20 2.79 -7.21
CA CYS A 295 -0.80 3.85 -7.29
C CYS A 295 -1.40 4.04 -8.69
N ARG A 296 -0.59 3.86 -9.75
CA ARG A 296 -1.11 3.84 -11.13
C ARG A 296 -2.04 2.66 -11.37
N ALA A 297 -1.68 1.48 -10.86
CA ALA A 297 -2.52 0.28 -10.97
C ALA A 297 -3.84 0.44 -10.22
N LEU A 298 -3.81 0.88 -8.96
CA LEU A 298 -5.01 1.11 -8.16
C LEU A 298 -5.91 2.19 -8.78
N THR A 299 -5.34 3.30 -9.26
CA THR A 299 -6.12 4.36 -9.92
C THR A 299 -6.86 3.87 -11.16
N ARG A 300 -6.21 2.99 -11.94
CA ARG A 300 -6.83 2.38 -13.11
C ARG A 300 -7.90 1.35 -12.74
N ALA A 301 -7.68 0.57 -11.68
CA ALA A 301 -8.70 -0.32 -11.13
C ALA A 301 -9.95 0.47 -10.67
N GLU A 302 -9.76 1.62 -10.01
CA GLU A 302 -10.87 2.51 -9.63
C GLU A 302 -11.62 3.06 -10.86
N LEU A 303 -10.90 3.41 -11.93
CA LEU A 303 -11.50 3.88 -13.19
C LEU A 303 -12.30 2.76 -13.89
N ASN A 304 -11.82 1.52 -13.82
CA ASN A 304 -12.53 0.35 -14.33
C ASN A 304 -13.82 0.11 -13.52
N ALA A 305 -13.73 0.11 -12.19
CA ALA A 305 -14.88 -0.05 -11.30
C ALA A 305 -15.95 1.03 -11.55
N LEU A 306 -15.55 2.30 -11.74
CA LEU A 306 -16.48 3.37 -12.06
C LEU A 306 -17.25 3.11 -13.38
N GLN A 307 -16.60 2.48 -14.36
CA GLN A 307 -17.20 2.12 -15.64
C GLN A 307 -18.05 0.84 -15.57
N GLY A 308 -18.18 0.21 -14.40
CA GLY A 308 -18.83 -1.10 -14.24
C GLY A 308 -18.01 -2.26 -14.82
N LEU A 309 -16.70 -2.06 -15.00
CA LEU A 309 -15.74 -3.10 -15.35
C LEU A 309 -15.09 -3.62 -14.07
N GLN A 310 -14.68 -4.88 -14.07
CA GLN A 310 -14.01 -5.45 -12.90
C GLN A 310 -12.67 -4.71 -12.61
N PRO A 311 -12.42 -4.29 -11.36
CA PRO A 311 -11.16 -3.69 -10.94
C PRO A 311 -10.00 -4.69 -10.94
#